data_AF-A0A7Y2DG90-F1
#
_entry.id   AF-A0A7Y2DG90-F1
#
_cell.length_a   1.000
_cell.length_b   1.000
_cell.length_c   1.000
_cell.angle_alpha   90.00
_cell.angle_beta   90.00
_cell.angle_gamma   90.00
#
_symmetry.space_group_name_H-M   'P 1'
#
loop_
_entity.id
_entity.type
_entity.pdbx_description
1 polymer ?
#
loop_
_entity_poly.entity_id
_entity_poly.type
_entity_poly.pdbx_seq_one_letter_code
_entity_poly.pdbx_strand_id
1 'polypeptide(L)'
;IPGISFISAATVVGETLGFESIGNGKQLSSYAGYDVVLRESGNFKGKTRISKKGNSHIRAALHMPSMTCVRCNPTLKLFYNRLKPNKAKPLVALVAVQRKLLILMYTLWKNEEFYDAEFEMKKQQKHEALAAQDNNLINQLAS
;
A
#
# COMPACT_ATOMS: atom_id res chain seq x y z
N ILE A 1 -5.71 12.19 0.23
CA ILE A 1 -5.55 11.15 1.28
C ILE A 1 -5.28 11.85 2.62
N PRO A 2 -6.09 11.63 3.66
CA PRO A 2 -5.87 12.22 4.99
C PRO A 2 -4.52 11.82 5.57
N GLY A 3 -3.77 12.79 6.11
CA GLY A 3 -2.48 12.57 6.77
C GLY A 3 -1.24 12.65 5.88
N ILE A 4 -1.38 12.93 4.58
CA ILE A 4 -0.27 13.24 3.68
C ILE A 4 -0.10 14.76 3.59
N SER A 5 1.12 15.26 3.74
CA SER A 5 1.42 16.68 3.49
C SER A 5 1.58 16.97 2.00
N PHE A 6 1.26 18.19 1.58
CA PHE A 6 1.42 18.62 0.18
C PHE A 6 2.83 18.38 -0.35
N ILE A 7 3.85 18.77 0.44
CA ILE A 7 5.26 18.56 0.08
C ILE A 7 5.56 17.08 -0.17
N SER A 8 5.10 16.19 0.71
CA SER A 8 5.35 14.75 0.54
C SER A 8 4.67 14.19 -0.71
N ALA A 9 3.46 14.65 -1.00
CA ALA A 9 2.74 14.26 -2.21
C ALA A 9 3.47 14.76 -3.47
N ALA A 10 3.86 16.04 -3.49
CA ALA A 10 4.61 16.65 -4.57
C ALA A 10 5.97 15.96 -4.79
N THR A 11 6.69 15.62 -3.72
CA THR A 11 7.95 14.86 -3.82
C THR A 11 7.71 13.50 -4.47
N VAL A 12 6.70 12.74 -4.04
CA VAL A 12 6.42 11.44 -4.66
C VAL A 12 6.09 11.60 -6.14
N VAL A 13 5.24 12.57 -6.51
CA VAL A 13 4.87 12.83 -7.90
C VAL A 13 6.09 13.26 -8.74
N GLY A 14 6.94 14.13 -8.21
CA GLY A 14 8.16 14.58 -8.88
C GLY A 14 9.17 13.45 -9.08
N GLU A 15 9.40 12.65 -8.05
CA GLU A 15 10.32 11.51 -8.09
C GLU A 15 9.83 10.39 -9.02
N THR A 16 8.52 10.28 -9.26
CA THR A 16 7.96 9.28 -10.18
C THR A 16 7.61 9.84 -11.56
N LEU A 17 7.90 11.12 -11.84
CA LEU A 17 7.46 11.81 -13.05
C LEU A 17 5.97 11.61 -13.32
N GLY A 18 5.12 11.85 -12.31
CA GLY A 18 3.68 11.63 -12.43
C GLY A 18 3.30 10.16 -12.65
N PHE A 19 4.13 9.22 -12.19
CA PHE A 19 3.96 7.78 -12.40
C PHE A 19 3.93 7.31 -13.86
N GLU A 20 4.38 8.14 -14.82
CA GLU A 20 4.28 7.88 -16.26
C GLU A 20 4.89 6.53 -16.68
N SER A 21 6.03 6.17 -16.10
CA SER A 21 6.76 4.92 -16.41
C SER A 21 6.37 3.73 -15.52
N ILE A 22 5.38 3.88 -14.65
CA ILE A 22 4.98 2.85 -13.69
C ILE A 22 3.81 2.05 -14.25
N GLY A 23 4.05 0.81 -14.67
CA GLY A 23 3.01 -0.09 -15.15
C GLY A 23 2.25 -0.81 -14.04
N ASN A 24 2.93 -1.12 -12.92
CA ASN A 24 2.33 -1.88 -11.83
C ASN A 24 2.86 -1.49 -10.43
N GLY A 25 2.07 -1.79 -9.39
CA GLY A 25 2.43 -1.45 -8.00
C GLY A 25 3.64 -2.21 -7.45
N LYS A 26 4.01 -3.37 -8.02
CA LYS A 26 5.23 -4.11 -7.64
C LYS A 26 6.48 -3.38 -8.17
N GLN A 27 6.44 -2.90 -9.41
CA GLN A 27 7.46 -2.07 -10.04
C GLN A 27 7.66 -0.80 -9.22
N LEU A 28 6.58 -0.10 -8.86
CA LEU A 28 6.67 1.08 -7.98
C LEU A 28 7.30 0.77 -6.62
N SER A 29 6.89 -0.34 -6.01
CA SER A 29 7.46 -0.77 -4.73
C SER A 29 8.96 -1.06 -4.84
N SER A 30 9.40 -1.68 -5.92
CA SER A 30 10.82 -1.94 -6.18
C SER A 30 11.58 -0.66 -6.49
N TYR A 31 11.01 0.24 -7.30
CA TYR A 31 11.56 1.55 -7.62
C TYR A 31 11.81 2.37 -6.35
N ALA A 32 10.87 2.38 -5.39
CA ALA A 32 11.05 3.04 -4.11
C ALA A 32 11.90 2.25 -3.09
N GLY A 33 12.29 1.01 -3.39
CA GLY A 33 13.09 0.16 -2.50
C GLY A 33 12.31 -0.42 -1.30
N TYR A 34 11.00 -0.62 -1.46
CA TYR A 34 10.13 -1.29 -0.48
C TYR A 34 9.99 -2.80 -0.74
N ASP A 35 10.68 -3.34 -1.72
CA ASP A 35 10.88 -4.77 -1.92
C ASP A 35 11.81 -5.34 -0.85
N VAL A 36 11.58 -6.60 -0.47
CA VAL A 36 12.39 -7.30 0.53
C VAL A 36 13.50 -8.06 -0.19
N VAL A 37 14.74 -7.83 0.22
CA VAL A 37 15.93 -8.48 -0.32
C VAL A 37 16.47 -9.46 0.72
N LEU A 38 16.74 -10.68 0.26
CA LEU A 38 17.50 -11.69 0.98
C LEU A 38 18.97 -11.56 0.58
N ARG A 39 19.86 -11.48 1.57
CA ARG A 39 21.31 -11.42 1.34
C ARG A 39 21.95 -12.71 1.84
N GLU A 40 22.27 -13.59 0.90
CA GLU A 40 22.94 -14.86 1.16
C GLU A 40 24.20 -14.96 0.30
N SER A 41 25.27 -15.50 0.88
CA SER A 41 26.51 -15.79 0.15
C SER A 41 27.19 -17.00 0.75
N GLY A 42 27.26 -18.13 0.05
CA GLY A 42 27.93 -19.36 0.50
C GLY A 42 27.52 -19.78 1.91
N ASN A 43 28.33 -19.42 2.92
CA ASN A 43 28.11 -19.69 4.34
C ASN A 43 27.33 -18.60 5.12
N PHE A 44 27.06 -17.44 4.54
CA PHE A 44 26.39 -16.34 5.22
C PHE A 44 24.90 -16.31 4.89
N LYS A 45 24.05 -16.51 5.91
CA LYS A 45 22.60 -16.26 5.85
C LYS A 45 22.26 -14.96 6.59
N GLY A 46 22.04 -13.89 5.81
CA GLY A 46 21.67 -12.59 6.35
C GLY A 46 20.19 -12.47 6.69
N LYS A 47 19.83 -11.50 7.54
CA LYS A 47 18.42 -11.15 7.80
C LYS A 47 17.81 -10.48 6.57
N THR A 48 16.57 -10.85 6.22
CA THR A 48 15.78 -10.18 5.20
C THR A 48 15.53 -8.72 5.57
N ARG A 49 15.82 -7.79 4.65
CA ARG A 49 15.63 -6.34 4.85
C ARG A 49 15.04 -5.72 3.59
N ILE A 50 14.50 -4.51 3.69
CA ILE A 50 14.10 -3.78 2.49
C ILE A 50 15.32 -3.42 1.62
N SER A 51 15.10 -3.28 0.32
CA SER A 51 16.14 -2.88 -0.63
C SER A 51 16.66 -1.47 -0.33
N LYS A 52 17.98 -1.31 -0.39
CA LYS A 52 18.63 0.00 -0.36
C LYS A 52 18.86 0.59 -1.76
N LYS A 53 18.53 -0.15 -2.82
CA LYS A 53 18.83 0.22 -4.22
C LYS A 53 17.76 1.10 -4.87
N GLY A 54 16.59 1.25 -4.25
CA GLY A 54 15.52 2.11 -4.76
C GLY A 54 15.62 3.56 -4.27
N ASN A 55 14.72 4.40 -4.77
CA ASN A 55 14.63 5.83 -4.51
C ASN A 55 14.48 6.13 -3.00
N SER A 56 15.53 6.69 -2.40
CA SER A 56 15.55 7.07 -0.98
C SER A 56 14.71 8.30 -0.66
N HIS A 57 14.50 9.20 -1.62
CA HIS A 57 13.71 10.41 -1.43
C HIS A 57 12.24 10.08 -1.20
N ILE A 58 11.68 9.14 -1.98
CA ILE A 58 10.31 8.63 -1.76
C ILE A 58 10.19 8.02 -0.35
N ARG A 59 11.18 7.23 0.09
CA ARG A 59 11.13 6.62 1.42
C ARG A 59 11.17 7.66 2.55
N ALA A 60 12.03 8.66 2.41
CA ALA A 60 12.12 9.76 3.36
C ALA A 60 10.82 10.58 3.39
N ALA A 61 10.29 10.93 2.21
CA ALA A 61 9.06 11.69 2.04
C ALA A 61 7.85 11.00 2.66
N LEU A 62 7.76 9.66 2.58
CA LEU A 62 6.62 8.91 3.13
C LEU A 62 6.77 8.52 4.60
N HIS A 63 7.95 8.70 5.21
CA HIS A 63 8.18 8.27 6.58
C HIS A 63 7.27 8.99 7.57
N MET A 64 7.27 10.33 7.58
CA MET A 64 6.41 11.12 8.47
C MET A 64 4.92 11.01 8.12
N PRO A 65 4.50 11.12 6.85
CA PRO A 65 3.11 10.88 6.45
C PRO A 65 2.57 9.53 6.90
N SER A 66 3.37 8.46 6.86
CA SER A 66 2.90 7.14 7.30
C SER A 66 2.51 7.12 8.78
N MET A 67 3.23 7.84 9.65
CA MET A 67 2.88 7.94 11.07
C MET A 67 1.59 8.72 11.27
N THR A 68 1.42 9.83 10.56
CA THR A 68 0.21 10.65 10.62
C THR A 68 -0.99 9.88 10.08
N CYS A 69 -0.83 9.18 8.95
CA CYS A 69 -1.86 8.36 8.34
C CYS A 69 -2.34 7.25 9.29
N VAL A 70 -1.44 6.59 10.03
CA VAL A 70 -1.85 5.59 11.04
C VAL A 70 -2.72 6.19 12.15
N ARG A 71 -2.62 7.50 12.41
CA ARG A 71 -3.43 8.18 13.43
C ARG A 71 -4.80 8.60 12.89
N CYS A 72 -4.83 9.20 11.69
CA CYS A 72 -6.05 9.81 11.14
C CYS A 72 -6.84 8.92 10.17
N ASN A 73 -6.21 7.93 9.53
CA ASN A 73 -6.83 7.08 8.53
C ASN A 73 -7.21 5.72 9.15
N PRO A 74 -8.51 5.39 9.32
CA PRO A 74 -8.93 4.16 9.97
C PRO A 74 -8.46 2.90 9.22
N THR A 75 -8.48 2.92 7.89
CA THR A 75 -8.05 1.80 7.04
C THR A 75 -6.56 1.50 7.21
N LEU A 76 -5.72 2.54 7.24
CA LEU A 76 -4.27 2.37 7.44
C LEU A 76 -3.93 2.06 8.89
N LYS A 77 -4.69 2.58 9.86
CA LYS A 77 -4.59 2.24 11.28
C LYS A 77 -4.86 0.76 11.53
N LEU A 78 -5.96 0.23 10.98
CA LEU A 78 -6.29 -1.20 11.07
C LEU A 78 -5.21 -2.06 10.43
N PHE A 79 -4.71 -1.67 9.26
CA PHE A 79 -3.61 -2.37 8.59
C PHE A 79 -2.34 -2.41 9.46
N TYR A 80 -1.95 -1.27 10.04
CA TYR A 80 -0.79 -1.19 10.94
C TYR A 80 -0.97 -2.05 12.19
N ASN A 81 -2.13 -1.95 12.85
CA ASN A 81 -2.41 -2.69 14.08
C ASN A 81 -2.44 -4.20 13.86
N ARG A 82 -2.93 -4.67 12.71
CA ARG A 82 -2.87 -6.09 12.33
C ARG A 82 -1.44 -6.58 12.12
N LEU A 83 -0.55 -5.72 11.60
CA LEU A 83 0.83 -6.11 11.27
C LEU A 83 1.77 -5.99 12.47
N LYS A 84 1.63 -4.93 13.28
CA LYS A 84 2.49 -4.61 14.42
C LYS A 84 2.81 -5.81 15.35
N PRO A 85 1.85 -6.63 15.82
CA PRO A 85 2.15 -7.73 16.74
C PRO A 85 2.98 -8.84 16.08
N ASN A 86 2.85 -9.01 14.76
CA ASN A 86 3.53 -10.05 14.00
C ASN A 86 4.93 -9.63 13.51
N LYS A 87 5.43 -8.46 13.92
CA LYS A 87 6.73 -7.94 13.48
C LYS A 87 7.67 -7.74 14.65
N ALA A 88 8.93 -8.09 14.43
CA ALA A 88 10.00 -7.92 15.41
C ALA A 88 10.19 -6.46 15.86
N LYS A 89 9.83 -5.48 15.02
CA LYS A 89 9.91 -4.04 15.34
C LYS A 89 8.69 -3.29 14.80
N PRO A 90 8.14 -2.31 15.54
CA PRO A 90 7.05 -1.47 15.07
C PRO A 90 7.37 -0.74 13.75
N LEU A 91 8.64 -0.36 13.56
CA LEU A 91 9.11 0.26 12.32
C LEU A 91 8.92 -0.60 11.08
N VAL A 92 8.95 -1.94 11.20
CA VAL A 92 8.72 -2.83 10.05
C VAL A 92 7.25 -2.77 9.61
N ALA A 93 6.33 -2.69 10.57
CA ALA A 93 4.91 -2.48 10.27
C ALA A 93 4.70 -1.08 9.66
N LEU A 94 5.41 -0.06 10.14
CA LEU A 94 5.34 1.29 9.57
C LEU A 94 5.87 1.35 8.12
N VAL A 95 6.97 0.66 7.81
CA VAL A 95 7.48 0.55 6.43
C VAL A 95 6.45 -0.13 5.52
N ALA A 96 5.73 -1.14 6.02
CA ALA A 96 4.63 -1.74 5.26
C ALA A 96 3.48 -0.74 5.01
N VAL A 97 3.19 0.16 5.97
CA VAL A 97 2.23 1.25 5.77
C VAL A 97 2.72 2.22 4.71
N GLN A 98 4.00 2.61 4.72
CA GLN A 98 4.57 3.49 3.68
C GLN A 98 4.41 2.88 2.29
N ARG A 99 4.73 1.59 2.14
CA ARG A 99 4.51 0.87 0.88
C ARG A 99 3.04 0.87 0.47
N LYS A 100 2.12 0.60 1.41
CA LYS A 100 0.67 0.62 1.14
C LYS A 100 0.20 2.02 0.73
N LEU A 101 0.74 3.06 1.35
CA LEU A 101 0.44 4.46 1.06
C LEU A 101 0.93 4.85 -0.35
N LEU A 102 2.15 4.46 -0.71
CA LEU A 102 2.70 4.70 -2.06
C LEU A 102 1.85 4.03 -3.15
N ILE A 103 1.45 2.78 -2.93
CA ILE A 103 0.57 2.06 -3.86
C ILE A 103 -0.79 2.75 -3.94
N LEU A 104 -1.36 3.20 -2.82
CA LEU A 104 -2.62 3.93 -2.81
C LEU A 104 -2.54 5.22 -3.64
N MET A 105 -1.47 6.00 -3.49
CA MET A 105 -1.24 7.21 -4.30
C MET A 105 -1.22 6.89 -5.80
N TYR A 106 -0.53 5.83 -6.19
CA TYR A 106 -0.47 5.38 -7.58
C TYR A 106 -1.82 4.88 -8.09
N THR A 107 -2.58 4.11 -7.31
CA THR A 107 -3.90 3.62 -7.72
C THR A 107 -4.88 4.77 -7.94
N LEU A 108 -4.92 5.75 -7.03
CA LEU A 108 -5.79 6.92 -7.17
C LEU A 108 -5.41 7.75 -8.40
N TRP A 109 -4.10 7.93 -8.63
CA TRP A 109 -3.61 8.61 -9.83
C TRP A 109 -3.99 7.89 -11.11
N LYS A 110 -3.76 6.57 -11.18
CA LYS A 110 -4.03 5.75 -12.36
C LYS A 110 -5.51 5.67 -12.72
N ASN A 111 -6.38 5.64 -11.71
CA ASN A 111 -7.83 5.56 -11.92
C ASN A 111 -8.49 6.94 -12.05
N GLU A 112 -7.73 8.03 -11.88
CA GLU A 112 -8.27 9.40 -11.80
C GLU A 112 -9.36 9.54 -10.72
N GLU A 113 -9.19 8.83 -9.59
CA GLU A 113 -10.16 8.75 -8.50
C GLU A 113 -9.69 9.56 -7.29
N PHE A 114 -10.65 10.20 -6.61
CA PHE A 114 -10.38 10.79 -5.30
C PHE A 114 -10.34 9.72 -4.21
N TYR A 115 -9.59 10.01 -3.15
CA TYR A 115 -9.56 9.13 -1.98
C TYR A 115 -10.95 9.05 -1.35
N ASP A 116 -11.48 7.83 -1.24
CA ASP A 116 -12.71 7.52 -0.52
C ASP A 116 -12.39 6.68 0.73
N ALA A 117 -12.82 7.16 1.90
CA ALA A 117 -12.62 6.46 3.17
C ALA A 117 -13.47 5.18 3.29
N GLU A 118 -14.60 5.15 2.60
CA GLU A 118 -15.56 4.04 2.62
C GLU A 118 -15.32 3.04 1.48
N PHE A 119 -14.28 3.24 0.67
CA PHE A 119 -13.99 2.40 -0.49
C PHE A 119 -13.98 0.90 -0.16
N GLU A 120 -13.35 0.52 0.96
CA GLU A 120 -13.26 -0.90 1.37
C GLU A 120 -14.63 -1.45 1.79
N MET A 121 -15.50 -0.63 2.41
CA MET A 121 -16.87 -1.03 2.74
C MET A 121 -17.72 -1.21 1.49
N LYS A 122 -17.68 -0.23 0.57
CA LYS A 122 -18.40 -0.29 -0.70
C LYS A 122 -17.96 -1.48 -1.54
N LYS A 123 -16.65 -1.78 -1.53
CA LYS A 123 -16.10 -2.97 -2.19
C LYS A 123 -16.66 -4.25 -1.59
N GLN A 124 -16.69 -4.37 -0.26
CA GLN A 124 -17.24 -5.54 0.42
C GLN A 124 -18.73 -5.73 0.09
N GLN A 125 -19.52 -4.67 0.18
CA GLN A 125 -20.95 -4.68 -0.16
C GLN A 125 -21.19 -5.10 -1.62
N LYS A 126 -20.37 -4.61 -2.56
CA LYS A 126 -20.46 -4.99 -3.98
C LYS A 126 -20.19 -6.48 -4.18
N HIS A 127 -19.19 -7.03 -3.49
CA HIS A 127 -18.88 -8.47 -3.56
C HIS A 127 -20.01 -9.32 -2.97
N GLU A 128 -20.58 -8.91 -1.84
CA GLU A 128 -21.71 -9.59 -1.21
C GLU A 128 -22.97 -9.55 -2.09
N ALA A 129 -23.25 -8.40 -2.71
CA ALA A 129 -24.37 -8.26 -3.65
C ALA A 129 -24.21 -9.17 -4.88
N LEU A 130 -23.00 -9.26 -5.45
CA LEU A 130 -22.71 -10.14 -6.58
C LEU A 130 -22.88 -11.62 -6.19
N ALA A 131 -22.37 -12.03 -5.03
CA ALA A 131 -22.54 -13.39 -4.53
C ALA A 131 -24.01 -13.75 -4.27
N ALA A 132 -24.81 -12.79 -3.78
CA ALA A 132 -26.25 -12.97 -3.59
C ALA A 132 -26.99 -13.14 -4.93
N GLN A 133 -26.59 -12.41 -5.97
CA GLN A 133 -27.14 -12.55 -7.32
C GLN A 133 -26.84 -13.94 -7.90
N ASP A 134 -25.59 -14.40 -7.80
CA ASP A 134 -25.16 -15.72 -8.29
C ASP A 134 -25.94 -16.85 -7.60
N ASN A 135 -26.10 -16.78 -6.27
CA ASN A 135 -26.86 -17.77 -5.51
C ASN A 135 -28.35 -17.80 -5.89
N ASN A 136 -28.96 -16.64 -6.14
CA ASN A 136 -30.35 -16.59 -6.60
C ASN A 136 -30.52 -17.22 -7.99
N LEU A 137 -29.57 -16.98 -8.91
CA LEU A 137 -29.53 -17.58 -10.24
C LEU A 137 -29.40 -19.11 -10.17
N ILE A 138 -28.52 -19.61 -9.30
CA ILE A 138 -28.35 -21.06 -9.07
C ILE A 138 -29.65 -21.68 -8.56
N ASN A 139 -30.33 -21.04 -7.60
CA ASN A 139 -31.58 -21.54 -7.05
C ASN A 139 -32.72 -21.54 -8.09
N GLN A 140 -32.77 -20.54 -8.98
CA GLN A 140 -33.74 -20.48 -10.08
C GLN A 140 -33.50 -21.54 -11.16
N LEU A 141 -32.25 -21.96 -11.38
CA LEU A 141 -31.91 -23.02 -12.34
C LEU A 141 -32.07 -24.44 -11.76
N ALA A 142 -32.05 -24.58 -10.44
CA ALA A 142 -32.22 -25.84 -9.73
C ALA A 142 -33.69 -26.16 -9.40
N SER A 143 -34.63 -25.27 -9.76
CA SER A 143 -36.08 -25.45 -9.65
C SER A 143 -36.72 -25.71 -11.00
#